data_AF-A0A9W6TZU9-F1
#
_entry.id   AF-A0A9W6TZU9-F1
#
_cell.length_a   1.000
_cell.length_b   1.000
_cell.length_c   1.000
_cell.angle_alpha   90.00
_cell.angle_beta   90.00
_cell.angle_gamma   90.00
#
_symmetry.space_group_name_H-M   'P 1'
#
loop_
_entity.id
_entity.type
_entity.pdbx_description
1 polymer ?
#
loop_
_entity_poly.entity_id
_entity_poly.type
_entity_poly.pdbx_seq_one_letter_code
_entity_poly.pdbx_strand_id
1 'polypeptide(L)'
;MSPYQTSKKVVPYKVAQPPQADLPHRNERPGVVICSAAVLFSAEASIIDYDKVEPIPQPEPVTASEKSAVKFKPRLIINGGCVSFPAINKDGDISSGIREGGGDCQAAPLGSQVYGRATWYHDVWAIMYAWYFPKRFYDESGEGMTHDWSTAILWIDNPAVENPKVMGLSFSTSAINYEKTVPISFVTPVLEPVFLKTCRPN
;
A
#
# COMPACT_ATOMS: atom_id res chain seq x y z
N MET A 1 -27.76 2.97 33.94
CA MET A 1 -28.33 3.06 32.59
C MET A 1 -27.22 3.41 31.61
N SER A 2 -26.77 2.45 30.83
CA SER A 2 -25.76 2.60 29.78
C SER A 2 -26.37 2.03 28.49
N PRO A 3 -26.63 2.84 27.46
CA PRO A 3 -26.93 2.33 26.13
C PRO A 3 -25.62 2.25 25.32
N TYR A 4 -25.64 1.46 24.25
CA TYR A 4 -24.55 1.15 23.31
C TYR A 4 -23.74 -0.13 23.57
N GLN A 5 -24.44 -1.27 23.61
CA GLN A 5 -23.96 -2.47 22.92
C GLN A 5 -24.47 -2.44 21.47
N THR A 6 -23.61 -2.09 20.52
CA THR A 6 -23.87 -2.32 19.09
C THR A 6 -23.26 -3.65 18.68
N SER A 7 -24.13 -4.63 18.44
CA SER A 7 -23.78 -5.93 17.86
C SER A 7 -23.14 -5.74 16.48
N LYS A 8 -21.88 -6.16 16.32
CA LYS A 8 -21.26 -6.30 14.99
C LYS A 8 -21.78 -7.59 14.35
N LYS A 9 -22.87 -7.52 13.59
CA LYS A 9 -23.18 -8.56 12.60
C LYS A 9 -22.15 -8.46 11.48
N VAL A 10 -21.22 -9.40 11.45
CA VAL A 10 -20.32 -9.61 10.31
C VAL A 10 -21.17 -10.16 9.17
N VAL A 11 -21.38 -9.36 8.13
CA VAL A 11 -21.96 -9.82 6.86
C VAL A 11 -20.79 -10.41 6.05
N PRO A 12 -20.79 -11.71 5.73
CA PRO A 12 -19.72 -12.27 4.90
C PRO A 12 -19.83 -11.71 3.48
N TYR A 13 -18.74 -11.13 2.99
CA TYR A 13 -18.59 -10.76 1.59
C TYR A 13 -18.65 -12.04 0.73
N LYS A 14 -19.63 -12.11 -0.19
CA LYS A 14 -19.64 -13.15 -1.23
C LYS A 14 -18.49 -12.87 -2.20
N VAL A 15 -17.55 -13.80 -2.28
CA VAL A 15 -16.56 -13.83 -3.36
C VAL A 15 -17.30 -14.11 -4.66
N ALA A 16 -17.24 -13.19 -5.61
CA ALA A 16 -17.74 -13.42 -6.96
C ALA A 16 -16.90 -14.53 -7.61
N GLN A 17 -17.53 -15.63 -8.00
CA GLN A 17 -16.87 -16.67 -8.79
C GLN A 17 -16.60 -16.13 -10.20
N PRO A 18 -15.41 -16.40 -10.78
CA PRO A 18 -15.15 -16.06 -12.18
C PRO A 18 -16.12 -16.83 -13.10
N PRO A 19 -16.52 -16.24 -14.24
CA PRO A 19 -17.42 -16.90 -15.18
C PRO A 19 -16.84 -18.25 -15.62
N GLN A 20 -17.65 -19.30 -15.48
CA GLN A 20 -17.33 -20.65 -15.92
C GLN A 20 -17.11 -20.62 -17.44
N ALA A 21 -15.93 -21.04 -17.91
CA ALA A 21 -15.72 -21.27 -19.33
C ALA A 21 -16.51 -22.51 -19.74
N ASP A 22 -17.45 -22.37 -20.68
CA ASP A 22 -18.13 -23.50 -21.30
C ASP A 22 -17.13 -24.34 -22.09
N LEU A 23 -16.71 -25.48 -21.53
CA LEU A 23 -15.92 -26.47 -22.23
C LEU A 23 -16.85 -27.30 -23.15
N PRO A 24 -16.43 -27.60 -24.40
CA PRO A 24 -17.26 -28.34 -25.34
C PRO A 24 -17.54 -29.77 -24.84
N HIS A 25 -18.80 -30.20 -24.94
CA HIS A 25 -19.25 -31.56 -24.66
C HIS A 25 -18.41 -32.59 -25.43
N ARG A 26 -17.64 -33.40 -24.70
CA ARG A 26 -16.89 -34.53 -25.23
C ARG A 26 -17.65 -35.82 -24.92
N ASN A 27 -18.01 -36.55 -25.97
CA ASN A 27 -18.69 -37.85 -25.89
C ASN A 27 -17.93 -38.86 -25.02
N GLU A 28 -18.68 -39.56 -24.17
CA GLU A 28 -18.20 -40.46 -23.13
C GLU A 28 -17.53 -41.72 -23.68
N ARG A 29 -16.31 -42.00 -23.20
CA ARG A 29 -15.80 -43.37 -22.99
C ARG A 29 -15.46 -43.49 -21.51
N PRO A 30 -15.68 -44.65 -20.85
CA PRO A 30 -15.45 -44.79 -19.42
C PRO A 30 -13.96 -44.59 -19.09
N GLY A 31 -13.63 -43.39 -18.63
CA GLY A 31 -12.31 -42.98 -18.20
C GLY A 31 -12.26 -42.85 -16.68
N VAL A 32 -11.22 -43.42 -16.09
CA VAL A 32 -10.89 -43.38 -14.66
C VAL A 32 -10.99 -41.94 -14.13
N VAL A 33 -11.83 -41.73 -13.11
CA VAL A 33 -11.95 -40.45 -12.40
C VAL A 33 -10.76 -40.32 -11.46
N ILE A 34 -9.78 -39.49 -11.82
CA ILE A 34 -8.69 -39.09 -10.94
C ILE A 34 -9.14 -37.84 -10.18
N CYS A 35 -9.49 -38.01 -8.90
CA CYS A 35 -9.76 -36.89 -8.00
C CYS A 35 -8.45 -36.19 -7.65
N SER A 36 -8.16 -35.08 -8.33
CA SER A 36 -7.06 -34.18 -7.96
C SER A 36 -7.41 -33.45 -6.67
N ALA A 37 -6.86 -33.88 -5.53
CA ALA A 37 -6.96 -33.12 -4.28
C ALA A 37 -6.15 -31.82 -4.41
N ALA A 38 -6.83 -30.67 -4.41
CA ALA A 38 -6.16 -29.38 -4.34
C ALA A 38 -5.58 -29.21 -2.93
N VAL A 39 -4.26 -29.25 -2.80
CA VAL A 39 -3.56 -28.97 -1.54
C VAL A 39 -3.62 -27.46 -1.33
N LEU A 40 -4.43 -27.01 -0.36
CA LEU A 40 -4.43 -25.64 0.11
C LEU A 40 -3.27 -25.46 1.08
N PHE A 41 -2.21 -24.78 0.65
CA PHE A 41 -1.16 -24.31 1.55
C PHE A 41 -1.69 -23.11 2.33
N SER A 42 -1.82 -23.27 3.65
CA SER A 42 -2.06 -22.13 4.54
C SER A 42 -0.71 -21.49 4.85
N ALA A 43 -0.48 -20.27 4.36
CA ALA A 43 0.64 -19.45 4.83
C ALA A 43 0.28 -18.95 6.24
N GLU A 44 1.03 -19.38 7.26
CA GLU A 44 0.87 -18.89 8.62
C GLU A 44 1.62 -17.55 8.77
N ALA A 45 0.93 -16.45 8.47
CA ALA A 45 1.43 -15.11 8.72
C ALA A 45 1.68 -14.89 10.21
N SER A 46 2.91 -14.52 10.58
CA SER A 46 3.30 -14.23 11.96
C SER A 46 3.57 -12.73 12.19
N ILE A 47 3.59 -12.30 13.46
CA ILE A 47 4.10 -10.97 13.82
C ILE A 47 5.59 -11.12 14.16
N ILE A 48 6.45 -10.39 13.46
CA ILE A 48 7.91 -10.44 13.62
C ILE A 48 8.49 -9.07 13.96
N ASP A 49 9.71 -9.02 14.48
CA ASP A 49 10.37 -7.76 14.83
C ASP A 49 10.43 -6.81 13.62
N TYR A 50 10.19 -5.52 13.86
CA TYR A 50 10.06 -4.52 12.81
C TYR A 50 11.28 -4.40 11.88
N ASP A 51 12.47 -4.75 12.37
CA ASP A 51 13.74 -4.72 11.66
C ASP A 51 14.09 -6.05 10.96
N LYS A 52 13.23 -7.07 11.10
CA LYS A 52 13.37 -8.39 10.45
C LYS A 52 12.42 -8.60 9.27
N VAL A 53 11.54 -7.63 8.99
CA VAL A 53 10.65 -7.71 7.83
C VAL A 53 11.45 -7.38 6.57
N GLU A 54 11.61 -8.36 5.68
CA GLU A 54 12.27 -8.15 4.39
C GLU A 54 11.37 -7.36 3.42
N PRO A 55 11.90 -6.34 2.72
CA PRO A 55 11.16 -5.67 1.66
C PRO A 55 10.84 -6.63 0.51
N ILE A 56 9.71 -6.39 -0.15
CA ILE A 56 9.32 -7.11 -1.36
C ILE A 56 10.02 -6.46 -2.56
N PRO A 57 10.84 -7.20 -3.33
CA PRO A 57 11.51 -6.68 -4.52
C PRO A 57 10.50 -6.10 -5.51
N GLN A 58 10.81 -4.95 -6.11
CA GLN A 58 9.96 -4.35 -7.14
C GLN A 58 10.00 -5.24 -8.40
N PRO A 59 8.86 -5.81 -8.85
CA PRO A 59 8.83 -6.60 -10.07
C PRO A 59 8.99 -5.71 -11.32
N GLU A 60 9.37 -6.32 -12.43
CA GLU A 60 9.38 -5.66 -13.73
C GLU A 60 7.96 -5.26 -14.14
N PRO A 61 7.70 -3.98 -14.48
CA PRO A 61 6.35 -3.52 -14.79
C PRO A 61 5.91 -3.93 -16.19
N VAL A 62 4.75 -4.59 -16.30
CA VAL A 62 4.22 -5.13 -17.56
C VAL A 62 3.06 -4.28 -18.08
N THR A 63 2.08 -4.00 -17.24
CA THR A 63 0.86 -3.27 -17.60
C THR A 63 1.08 -1.76 -17.65
N ALA A 64 0.20 -1.03 -18.34
CA ALA A 64 0.23 0.45 -18.35
C ALA A 64 0.14 1.04 -16.92
N SER A 65 -0.69 0.43 -16.07
CA SER A 65 -0.82 0.78 -14.65
C SER A 65 0.52 0.64 -13.90
N GLU A 66 1.17 -0.53 -14.02
CA GLU A 66 2.45 -0.81 -13.35
C GLU A 66 3.56 0.10 -13.87
N LYS A 67 3.67 0.27 -15.20
CA LYS A 67 4.65 1.16 -15.84
C LYS A 67 4.47 2.59 -15.38
N SER A 68 3.22 3.07 -15.30
CA SER A 68 2.92 4.41 -14.79
C SER A 68 3.26 4.54 -13.31
N ALA A 69 2.96 3.54 -12.48
CA ALA A 69 3.29 3.56 -11.06
C ALA A 69 4.80 3.53 -10.78
N VAL A 70 5.58 2.83 -11.61
CA VAL A 70 7.04 2.86 -11.53
C VAL A 70 7.60 4.18 -12.06
N LYS A 71 7.09 4.68 -13.20
CA LYS A 71 7.49 5.96 -13.81
C LYS A 71 7.32 7.14 -12.86
N PHE A 72 6.21 7.18 -12.14
CA PHE A 72 5.89 8.27 -11.21
C PHE A 72 6.16 7.92 -9.75
N LYS A 73 7.00 6.92 -9.48
CA LYS A 73 7.34 6.55 -8.10
C LYS A 73 7.95 7.76 -7.39
N PRO A 74 7.35 8.24 -6.30
CA PRO A 74 7.77 9.47 -5.67
C PRO A 74 9.08 9.35 -4.90
N ARG A 75 9.73 10.49 -4.72
CA ARG A 75 10.77 10.68 -3.71
C ARG A 75 10.11 11.08 -2.39
N LEU A 76 10.40 10.34 -1.33
CA LEU A 76 10.00 10.68 0.03
C LEU A 76 11.17 11.36 0.74
N ILE A 77 10.98 12.60 1.17
CA ILE A 77 11.88 13.33 2.05
C ILE A 77 11.33 13.21 3.47
N ILE A 78 12.15 12.73 4.39
CA ILE A 78 11.79 12.55 5.79
C ILE A 78 12.54 13.58 6.61
N ASN A 79 11.81 14.41 7.34
CA ASN A 79 12.33 15.47 8.20
C ASN A 79 11.89 15.19 9.64
N GLY A 80 12.69 14.38 10.33
CA GLY A 80 12.40 13.89 11.68
C GLY A 80 11.60 12.58 11.70
N GLY A 81 11.75 11.82 12.78
CA GLY A 81 11.04 10.56 13.02
C GLY A 81 11.67 9.36 12.33
N CYS A 82 10.87 8.31 12.13
CA CYS A 82 11.32 7.07 11.50
C CYS A 82 11.52 7.21 9.99
N VAL A 83 12.46 6.47 9.42
CA VAL A 83 12.44 6.14 7.98
C VAL A 83 11.34 5.12 7.67
N SER A 84 11.01 4.92 6.40
CA SER A 84 10.02 3.91 6.02
C SER A 84 10.59 2.49 6.10
N PHE A 85 9.79 1.56 6.62
CA PHE A 85 10.10 0.13 6.77
C PHE A 85 9.11 -0.73 5.99
N PRO A 86 9.44 -1.99 5.69
CA PRO A 86 8.46 -2.97 5.24
C PRO A 86 7.45 -3.27 6.35
N ALA A 87 6.16 -3.17 6.04
CA ALA A 87 5.08 -3.58 6.93
C ALA A 87 4.83 -5.09 6.87
N ILE A 88 5.11 -5.71 5.72
CA ILE A 88 4.83 -7.12 5.43
C ILE A 88 5.91 -7.67 4.49
N ASN A 89 6.32 -8.93 4.68
CA ASN A 89 7.25 -9.63 3.80
C ASN A 89 6.53 -10.54 2.78
N LYS A 90 7.29 -11.27 1.96
CA LYS A 90 6.75 -12.20 0.95
C LYS A 90 5.97 -13.40 1.53
N ASP A 91 6.28 -13.79 2.77
CA ASP A 91 5.68 -14.95 3.44
C ASP A 91 4.39 -14.57 4.20
N GLY A 92 4.09 -13.27 4.26
CA GLY A 92 2.91 -12.72 4.90
C GLY A 92 3.16 -12.26 6.34
N ASP A 93 4.38 -12.35 6.85
CA ASP A 93 4.71 -11.87 8.20
C ASP A 93 4.61 -10.36 8.28
N ILE A 94 4.08 -9.87 9.39
CA ILE A 94 3.77 -8.46 9.61
C ILE A 94 4.71 -7.87 10.67
N SER A 95 5.13 -6.63 10.45
CA SER A 95 5.93 -5.85 11.39
C SER A 95 5.24 -5.69 12.75
N SER A 96 5.95 -5.99 13.83
CA SER A 96 5.52 -5.72 15.20
C SER A 96 5.48 -4.23 15.56
N GLY A 97 6.07 -3.38 14.72
CA GLY A 97 6.26 -1.97 15.00
C GLY A 97 7.20 -1.73 16.18
N ILE A 98 7.23 -0.50 16.68
CA ILE A 98 8.02 -0.10 17.85
C ILE A 98 7.07 0.51 18.89
N ARG A 99 7.12 0.00 20.12
CA ARG A 99 6.33 0.54 21.25
C ARG A 99 6.92 1.86 21.75
N GLU A 100 6.12 2.60 22.51
CA GLU A 100 6.55 3.83 23.18
C GLU A 100 7.83 3.62 24.02
N GLY A 101 8.73 4.61 23.99
CA GLY A 101 9.96 4.64 24.79
C GLY A 101 11.13 3.78 24.31
N GLY A 102 11.03 3.08 23.16
CA GLY A 102 12.14 2.24 22.65
C GLY A 102 12.33 2.28 21.13
N GLY A 103 13.26 1.46 20.66
CA GLY A 103 13.57 1.19 19.24
C GLY A 103 14.33 2.30 18.52
N ASP A 104 15.17 1.91 17.55
CA ASP A 104 15.80 2.83 16.60
C ASP A 104 15.18 2.59 15.22
N CYS A 105 14.57 3.62 14.65
CA CYS A 105 13.94 3.55 13.33
C CYS A 105 14.48 4.59 12.37
N GLN A 106 15.69 5.10 12.62
CA GLN A 106 16.30 6.14 11.80
C GLN A 106 17.03 5.53 10.59
N ALA A 107 17.21 4.21 10.60
CA ALA A 107 17.70 3.42 9.48
C ALA A 107 16.90 2.12 9.36
N ALA A 108 16.58 1.71 8.13
CA ALA A 108 15.95 0.42 7.83
C ALA A 108 17.03 -0.56 7.34
N PRO A 109 17.55 -1.48 8.18
CA PRO A 109 18.75 -2.27 7.88
C PRO A 109 18.56 -3.24 6.70
N LEU A 110 17.35 -3.73 6.48
CA LEU A 110 17.00 -4.61 5.36
C LEU A 110 16.52 -3.84 4.12
N GLY A 111 16.47 -2.50 4.19
CA GLY A 111 15.95 -1.64 3.15
C GLY A 111 14.53 -1.14 3.44
N SER A 112 14.10 -0.18 2.63
CA SER A 112 12.80 0.49 2.76
C SER A 112 11.74 -0.10 1.82
N GLN A 113 10.48 0.24 2.04
CA GLN A 113 9.37 -0.18 1.18
C GLN A 113 8.41 0.97 0.91
N VAL A 114 7.91 1.02 -0.33
CA VAL A 114 6.73 1.78 -0.73
C VAL A 114 5.71 0.82 -1.34
N TYR A 115 4.43 1.07 -1.06
CA TYR A 115 3.31 0.29 -1.57
C TYR A 115 2.53 1.13 -2.59
N GLY A 116 2.15 0.55 -3.72
CA GLY A 116 1.41 1.22 -4.78
C GLY A 116 0.04 0.58 -5.02
N ARG A 117 -1.00 1.40 -5.20
CA ARG A 117 -2.32 0.96 -5.68
C ARG A 117 -2.92 2.01 -6.60
N ALA A 118 -3.51 1.59 -7.71
CA ALA A 118 -4.06 2.51 -8.69
C ALA A 118 -5.46 2.14 -9.16
N THR A 119 -6.24 3.15 -9.55
CA THR A 119 -7.59 2.98 -10.12
C THR A 119 -8.03 4.25 -10.86
N TRP A 120 -9.00 4.09 -11.75
CA TRP A 120 -9.81 5.21 -12.23
C TRP A 120 -10.72 5.73 -11.11
N TYR A 121 -10.86 7.05 -11.00
CA TYR A 121 -11.78 7.73 -10.11
C TYR A 121 -12.24 9.04 -10.74
N HIS A 122 -13.53 9.15 -11.05
CA HIS A 122 -14.12 10.29 -11.79
C HIS A 122 -13.32 10.69 -13.04
N ASP A 123 -13.06 9.72 -13.92
CA ASP A 123 -12.35 9.91 -15.21
C ASP A 123 -10.91 10.43 -15.10
N VAL A 124 -10.31 10.35 -13.91
CA VAL A 124 -8.90 10.64 -13.66
C VAL A 124 -8.25 9.39 -13.08
N TRP A 125 -7.01 9.11 -13.45
CA TRP A 125 -6.26 7.98 -12.93
C TRP A 125 -5.55 8.36 -11.63
N ALA A 126 -5.88 7.67 -10.55
CA ALA A 126 -5.29 7.85 -9.23
C ALA A 126 -4.26 6.77 -8.96
N ILE A 127 -3.05 7.17 -8.56
CA ILE A 127 -2.00 6.27 -8.06
C ILE A 127 -1.72 6.65 -6.61
N MET A 128 -2.11 5.79 -5.68
CA MET A 128 -1.78 5.92 -4.26
C MET A 128 -0.46 5.23 -3.98
N TYR A 129 0.47 5.97 -3.37
CA TYR A 129 1.67 5.46 -2.75
C TYR A 129 1.50 5.52 -1.24
N ALA A 130 1.93 4.46 -0.54
CA ALA A 130 1.86 4.37 0.90
C ALA A 130 3.21 3.92 1.48
N TRP A 131 3.55 4.50 2.63
CA TRP A 131 4.74 4.16 3.41
C TRP A 131 4.32 3.80 4.82
N TYR A 132 4.94 2.74 5.32
CA TYR A 132 4.80 2.31 6.70
C TYR A 132 6.00 2.81 7.50
N PHE A 133 5.72 3.26 8.72
CA PHE A 133 6.73 3.58 9.71
C PHE A 133 6.42 2.76 10.96
N PRO A 134 7.43 2.16 11.62
CA PRO A 134 7.19 1.30 12.77
C PRO A 134 6.65 2.05 13.98
N LYS A 135 6.78 3.39 13.98
CA LYS A 135 6.30 4.29 15.02
C LYS A 135 5.93 5.65 14.44
N ARG A 136 4.85 6.23 14.95
CA ARG A 136 4.48 7.64 14.77
C ARG A 136 5.14 8.45 15.89
N PHE A 137 5.58 9.66 15.60
CA PHE A 137 6.00 10.62 16.62
C PHE A 137 4.95 11.72 16.77
N TYR A 138 4.63 12.11 18.00
CA TYR A 138 3.82 13.30 18.27
C TYR A 138 4.67 14.57 18.23
N ASP A 139 5.93 14.47 18.62
CA ASP A 139 6.91 15.54 18.63
C ASP A 139 8.34 14.95 18.61
N GLU A 140 9.34 15.80 18.81
CA GLU A 140 10.74 15.39 18.87
C GLU A 140 11.14 14.69 20.18
N SER A 141 10.25 14.64 21.19
CA SER A 141 10.53 14.02 22.50
C SER A 141 10.62 12.50 22.45
N GLY A 142 10.15 11.89 21.35
CA GLY A 142 10.14 10.44 21.17
C GLY A 142 8.86 9.75 21.66
N GLU A 143 7.88 10.51 22.17
CA GLU A 143 6.53 10.00 22.44
C GLU A 143 5.75 9.76 21.14
N GLY A 144 4.94 8.70 21.11
CA GLY A 144 4.13 8.41 19.94
C GLY A 144 3.70 6.96 19.78
N MET A 145 2.73 6.71 18.91
CA MET A 145 2.07 5.42 18.79
C MET A 145 2.86 4.39 17.97
N THR A 146 2.71 3.12 18.34
CA THR A 146 3.14 2.00 17.49
C THR A 146 2.42 2.08 16.14
N HIS A 147 3.18 1.90 15.06
CA HIS A 147 2.74 1.98 13.67
C HIS A 147 2.31 3.39 13.22
N ASP A 148 2.79 3.78 12.04
CA ASP A 148 2.26 4.91 11.28
C ASP A 148 2.14 4.52 9.81
N TRP A 149 1.18 5.12 9.14
CA TRP A 149 1.04 5.04 7.69
C TRP A 149 0.89 6.44 7.15
N SER A 150 1.65 6.76 6.11
CA SER A 150 1.47 7.98 5.33
C SER A 150 1.23 7.61 3.88
N THR A 151 0.36 8.36 3.23
CA THR A 151 -0.04 8.12 1.85
C THR A 151 0.04 9.39 1.03
N ALA A 152 0.27 9.22 -0.25
CA ALA A 152 0.14 10.26 -1.22
C ALA A 152 -0.56 9.72 -2.47
N ILE A 153 -1.37 10.55 -3.10
CA ILE A 153 -2.13 10.22 -4.30
C ILE A 153 -1.69 11.15 -5.41
N LEU A 154 -1.12 10.58 -6.45
CA LEU A 154 -0.85 11.25 -7.71
C LEU A 154 -2.07 11.08 -8.63
N TRP A 155 -2.55 12.18 -9.17
CA TRP A 155 -3.63 12.21 -10.13
C TRP A 155 -3.06 12.50 -11.51
N ILE A 156 -3.27 11.60 -12.48
CA ILE A 156 -2.88 11.79 -13.88
C ILE A 156 -4.09 11.60 -14.79
N ASP A 157 -4.02 12.14 -16.01
CA ASP A 157 -5.10 11.99 -16.99
C ASP A 157 -5.28 10.55 -17.47
N ASN A 158 -4.22 9.87 -17.91
CA ASN A 158 -4.30 8.53 -18.47
C ASN A 158 -2.96 7.77 -18.31
N PRO A 159 -2.93 6.59 -17.67
CA PRO A 159 -1.69 5.83 -17.48
C PRO A 159 -1.16 5.15 -18.75
N ALA A 160 -1.98 5.07 -19.82
CA ALA A 160 -1.65 4.34 -21.05
C ALA A 160 -1.00 5.21 -22.13
N VAL A 161 -0.87 6.52 -21.92
CA VAL A 161 -0.18 7.41 -22.86
C VAL A 161 1.30 7.54 -22.51
N GLU A 162 2.14 7.84 -23.49
CA GLU A 162 3.59 7.96 -23.31
C GLU A 162 3.97 9.04 -22.28
N ASN A 163 3.26 10.17 -22.30
CA ASN A 163 3.49 11.31 -21.41
C ASN A 163 2.19 11.71 -20.70
N PRO A 164 1.81 11.00 -19.61
CA PRO A 164 0.61 11.34 -18.85
C PRO A 164 0.75 12.74 -18.25
N LYS A 165 -0.33 13.52 -18.30
CA LYS A 165 -0.41 14.82 -17.67
C LYS A 165 -0.72 14.64 -16.20
N VAL A 166 0.15 15.17 -15.34
CA VAL A 166 -0.15 15.27 -13.91
C VAL A 166 -1.22 16.34 -13.69
N MET A 167 -2.30 15.93 -13.01
CA MET A 167 -3.49 16.74 -12.77
C MET A 167 -3.53 17.29 -11.34
N GLY A 168 -2.90 16.61 -10.39
CA GLY A 168 -2.89 17.02 -8.99
C GLY A 168 -2.13 16.06 -8.09
N LEU A 169 -1.92 16.50 -6.86
CA LEU A 169 -1.33 15.73 -5.78
C LEU A 169 -2.22 15.85 -4.54
N SER A 170 -2.39 14.75 -3.81
CA SER A 170 -2.97 14.75 -2.47
C SER A 170 -2.00 14.05 -1.52
N PHE A 171 -1.84 14.55 -0.30
CA PHE A 171 -1.01 13.88 0.70
C PHE A 171 -1.72 13.82 2.05
N SER A 172 -1.55 12.70 2.76
CA SER A 172 -2.16 12.49 4.06
C SER A 172 -1.56 13.45 5.09
N THR A 173 -2.42 14.12 5.84
CA THR A 173 -2.03 14.96 7.00
C THR A 173 -2.41 14.31 8.32
N SER A 174 -3.35 13.37 8.27
CA SER A 174 -3.74 12.48 9.35
C SER A 174 -4.25 11.16 8.75
N ALA A 175 -4.72 10.24 9.60
CA ALA A 175 -5.34 9.00 9.14
C ALA A 175 -6.54 9.20 8.21
N ILE A 176 -7.21 10.36 8.26
CA ILE A 176 -8.46 10.63 7.52
C ILE A 176 -8.41 11.89 6.65
N ASN A 177 -7.43 12.77 6.86
CA ASN A 177 -7.36 14.07 6.17
C ASN A 177 -6.27 14.11 5.13
N TYR A 178 -6.53 14.84 4.04
CA TYR A 178 -5.56 15.09 2.98
C TYR A 178 -5.48 16.58 2.66
N GLU A 179 -4.26 17.08 2.53
CA GLU A 179 -3.98 18.34 1.84
C GLU A 179 -3.87 18.05 0.33
N LYS A 180 -4.28 19.02 -0.49
CA LYS A 180 -4.37 18.89 -1.95
C LYS A 180 -3.62 20.02 -2.62
N THR A 181 -2.91 19.73 -3.70
CA THR A 181 -2.23 20.72 -4.53
C THR A 181 -2.80 20.67 -5.94
N VAL A 182 -3.57 21.70 -6.29
CA VAL A 182 -4.24 21.92 -7.58
C VAL A 182 -4.45 23.41 -7.81
N PRO A 183 -4.22 23.96 -9.02
CA PRO A 183 -3.48 23.36 -10.12
C PRO A 183 -1.99 23.30 -9.76
N ILE A 184 -1.30 22.23 -10.15
CA ILE A 184 0.16 22.26 -10.08
C ILE A 184 0.60 23.18 -11.23
N SER A 185 0.97 24.42 -10.90
CA SER A 185 1.55 25.33 -11.88
C SER A 185 2.92 24.79 -12.29
N PHE A 186 2.96 23.94 -13.31
CA PHE A 186 4.20 23.39 -13.82
C PHE A 186 4.95 24.46 -14.63
N VAL A 187 6.08 24.92 -14.09
CA VAL A 187 7.19 25.43 -14.91
C VAL A 187 8.10 24.26 -15.34
N THR A 188 7.91 23.05 -14.79
CA THR A 188 8.70 21.86 -15.12
C THR A 188 7.85 20.61 -15.07
N PRO A 189 7.94 19.67 -16.03
CA PRO A 189 7.30 18.36 -15.89
C PRO A 189 7.90 17.66 -14.67
N VAL A 190 7.11 17.50 -13.61
CA VAL A 190 7.55 16.74 -12.43
C VAL A 190 7.49 15.27 -12.82
N LEU A 191 8.59 14.79 -13.41
CA LEU A 191 8.79 13.37 -13.69
C LEU A 191 8.87 12.56 -12.38
N GLU A 192 9.26 13.21 -11.28
CA GLU A 192 9.42 12.59 -9.95
C GLU A 192 8.70 13.41 -8.87
N PRO A 193 7.47 13.04 -8.46
CA PRO A 193 6.78 13.74 -7.38
C PRO A 193 7.58 13.64 -6.08
N VAL A 194 7.72 14.75 -5.36
CA VAL A 194 8.42 14.82 -4.08
C VAL A 194 7.41 15.01 -2.96
N PHE A 195 7.47 14.17 -1.94
CA PHE A 195 6.65 14.29 -0.73
C PHE A 195 7.52 14.50 0.49
N LEU A 196 7.11 15.44 1.36
CA LEU A 196 7.76 15.71 2.62
C LEU A 196 6.94 15.11 3.76
N LYS A 197 7.57 14.21 4.53
CA LYS A 197 7.06 13.73 5.82
C LYS A 197 7.81 14.49 6.93
N THR A 198 7.07 15.18 7.78
CA THR A 198 7.63 15.84 8.97
C THR A 198 7.09 15.16 10.24
N CYS A 199 7.88 15.15 11.31
CA CYS A 199 7.32 15.07 12.66
C CYS A 199 6.47 16.34 12.87
N ARG A 200 5.15 16.23 12.84
CA ARG A 200 4.29 17.38 13.14
C ARG A 200 4.05 17.41 14.65
N PRO A 201 4.46 18.47 15.36
CA PRO A 201 3.83 18.79 16.64
C PRO A 201 2.34 19.09 16.37
N ASN A 202 1.46 18.58 17.23
CA ASN A 202 0.02 18.90 17.19
C ASN A 202 -0.23 20.41 17.27
#